data_AF-A0A6N8A3S2-F1
#
_entry.id   AF-A0A6N8A3S2-F1
#
_cell.length_a   1.000
_cell.length_b   1.000
_cell.length_c   1.000
_cell.angle_alpha   90.00
_cell.angle_beta   90.00
_cell.angle_gamma   90.00
#
_symmetry.space_group_name_H-M   'P 1'
#
loop_
_entity.id
_entity.type
_entity.pdbx_description
1 polymer ?
#
loop_
_entity_poly.entity_id
_entity_poly.type
_entity_poly.pdbx_seq_one_letter_code
_entity_poly.pdbx_strand_id
1 'polypeptide(L)' 'MALPEVKQNATEARLASLSLPEAGCTRAAREAALARVREMGLPSRRDEYWKYTHPDTL' A
#
# COMPACT_ATOMS: atom_id res chain seq x y z
N MET A 1 5.09 -11.18 17.78
CA MET A 1 5.05 -10.60 16.41
C MET A 1 3.80 -9.75 16.32
N ALA A 2 3.87 -8.51 15.80
CA ALA A 2 2.70 -7.61 15.71
C ALA A 2 2.88 -6.53 14.62
N LEU A 3 4.12 -6.09 14.37
CA LEU A 3 4.44 -5.07 13.35
C LEU A 3 4.08 -5.45 11.89
N PRO A 4 4.37 -6.67 11.38
CA PRO A 4 4.00 -7.02 10.00
C PRO A 4 2.48 -7.09 9.81
N GLU A 5 1.75 -7.52 10.84
CA GLU A 5 0.28 -7.58 10.83
C GLU A 5 -0.34 -6.17 10.78
N VAL A 6 0.24 -5.20 11.51
CA VAL A 6 -0.20 -3.80 11.46
C VAL A 6 -0.02 -3.18 10.06
N LYS A 7 1.12 -3.41 9.40
CA LYS A 7 1.35 -2.89 8.04
C LYS A 7 0.38 -3.51 7.03
N GLN A 8 0.15 -4.83 7.12
CA GLN A 8 -0.79 -5.52 6.24
C GLN A 8 -2.22 -5.01 6.44
N ASN A 9 -2.67 -4.87 7.68
CA ASN A 9 -4.01 -4.37 8.00
C ASN A 9 -4.21 -2.93 7.50
N ALA A 10 -3.22 -2.05 7.68
CA ALA A 10 -3.29 -0.67 7.16
C ALA A 10 -3.35 -0.64 5.63
N THR A 11 -2.63 -1.55 4.97
CA THR A 11 -2.59 -1.67 3.50
C THR A 11 -3.95 -2.10 2.95
N GLU A 12 -4.52 -3.18 3.49
CA GLU A 12 -5.83 -3.66 3.06
C GLU A 12 -6.95 -2.65 3.39
N ALA A 13 -6.87 -1.96 4.54
CA ALA A 13 -7.84 -0.90 4.87
C ALA A 13 -7.80 0.25 3.85
N ARG A 14 -6.61 0.69 3.41
CA ARG A 14 -6.49 1.71 2.36
C ARG A 14 -7.00 1.18 1.02
N LEU A 15 -6.63 -0.03 0.63
CA LEU A 15 -7.06 -0.64 -0.64
C LEU A 15 -8.58 -0.86 -0.70
N ALA A 16 -9.22 -1.21 0.42
CA ALA A 16 -10.67 -1.39 0.49
C ALA A 16 -11.47 -0.11 0.17
N SER A 17 -10.87 1.07 0.37
CA SER A 17 -11.48 2.35 0.00
C SER A 17 -11.32 2.73 -1.47
N LEU A 18 -10.56 1.94 -2.25
CA LEU A 18 -10.21 2.25 -3.64
C LEU A 18 -10.81 1.21 -4.60
N SER A 19 -11.33 1.67 -5.73
CA SER A 19 -11.70 0.81 -6.86
C SER A 19 -10.55 0.74 -7.87
N LEU A 20 -10.21 -0.46 -8.34
CA LEU A 20 -9.26 -0.61 -9.44
C LEU A 20 -9.89 -0.10 -10.75
N PRO A 21 -9.31 0.91 -11.43
CA PRO A 21 -9.90 1.42 -12.66
C PRO A 21 -9.82 0.38 -13.78
N GLU A 22 -10.87 0.30 -14.61
CA GLU A 22 -10.85 -0.45 -15.87
C GLU A 22 -9.94 0.25 -16.88
N ALA A 23 -8.66 -0.05 -16.80
CA ALA A 23 -7.63 0.74 -17.46
C ALA A 23 -7.02 0.00 -18.64
N GLY A 24 -7.83 -0.37 -19.65
CA GLY A 24 -7.40 -0.88 -20.97
C GLY A 24 -6.02 -1.55 -21.03
N CYS A 25 -5.06 -0.91 -21.71
CA CYS A 25 -3.69 -1.38 -21.87
C CYS A 25 -2.83 -1.32 -20.58
N THR A 26 -3.23 -0.53 -19.58
CA THR A 26 -2.50 -0.39 -18.30
C THR A 26 -2.99 -1.35 -17.21
N ARG A 27 -4.04 -2.15 -17.47
CA ARG A 27 -4.65 -3.06 -16.50
C ARG A 27 -3.62 -4.00 -15.88
N ALA A 28 -2.82 -4.68 -16.70
CA ALA A 28 -1.80 -5.60 -16.21
C ALA A 28 -0.75 -4.90 -15.33
N ALA A 29 -0.36 -3.67 -15.68
CA ALA A 29 0.59 -2.89 -14.87
C ALA A 29 -0.03 -2.47 -13.52
N ARG A 30 -1.33 -2.15 -13.49
CA ARG A 30 -2.05 -1.81 -12.26
C ARG A 30 -2.24 -3.02 -11.35
N GLU A 31 -2.57 -4.19 -11.91
CA GLU A 31 -2.65 -5.45 -11.16
C GLU A 31 -1.30 -5.83 -10.58
N ALA A 32 -0.21 -5.71 -11.35
CA ALA A 32 1.16 -5.94 -10.87
C ALA A 32 1.58 -4.94 -9.79
N ALA A 33 1.15 -3.67 -9.90
CA ALA A 33 1.38 -2.68 -8.85
C ALA A 33 0.61 -3.01 -7.56
N LEU A 34 -0.65 -3.43 -7.69
CA LEU A 34 -1.49 -3.86 -6.56
C LEU A 34 -0.85 -5.05 -5.83
N ALA A 35 -0.37 -6.06 -6.56
CA ALA A 35 0.29 -7.22 -5.99
C ALA A 35 1.53 -6.82 -5.18
N ARG A 36 2.40 -5.96 -5.75
CA ARG A 36 3.60 -5.47 -5.05
C ARG A 36 3.26 -4.67 -3.80
N VAL A 37 2.22 -3.83 -3.84
CA VAL A 37 1.78 -3.07 -2.67
C VAL A 37 1.30 -3.99 -1.55
N ARG A 38 0.57 -5.07 -1.87
CA ARG A 38 0.14 -6.07 -0.87
C ARG A 38 1.30 -6.86 -0.28
N GLU A 39 2.28 -7.20 -1.10
CA GLU A 39 3.47 -7.93 -0.64
C GLU A 39 4.35 -7.06 0.28
N MET A 40 4.59 -5.81 -0.11
CA MET A 40 5.48 -4.90 0.63
C MET A 40 4.79 -4.21 1.82
N GLY A 41 3.49 -3.95 1.70
CA GLY A 41 2.70 -3.14 2.63
C GLY A 41 2.97 -1.63 2.51
N LEU A 42 2.10 -0.83 3.14
CA LEU A 42 2.27 0.61 3.25
C LEU A 42 3.45 0.97 4.17
N PRO A 43 4.14 2.07 3.86
CA PRO A 43 5.21 2.57 4.70
C PRO A 43 4.67 3.09 6.04
N SER A 44 5.51 3.00 7.05
CA SER A 44 5.26 3.48 8.41
C SER A 44 6.30 4.51 8.80
N ARG A 45 6.00 5.32 9.82
CA ARG A 45 6.88 6.38 10.35
C ARG A 45 8.27 5.89 10.80
N ARG A 46 8.40 4.59 11.08
CA ARG A 46 9.68 3.97 11.50
C ARG A 46 10.56 3.53 10.32
N ASP A 47 10.05 3.60 9.10
CA ASP A 47 10.83 3.27 7.91
C ASP A 47 11.82 4.41 7.60
N GLU A 48 13.05 4.07 7.21
CA GLU A 48 14.17 5.00 7.11
C GLU A 48 13.88 6.22 6.22
N TYR A 49 13.30 5.99 5.04
CA TYR A 49 12.94 7.05 4.10
C TYR A 49 11.69 7.84 4.49
N TRP A 50 10.96 7.41 5.53
CA TRP A 50 9.72 8.03 6.00
C TRP A 50 9.90 8.80 7.31
N LYS A 51 11.14 8.98 7.78
CA LYS A 51 11.44 9.69 9.04
C LYS A 51 10.85 11.10 9.10
N TYR A 52 10.79 11.80 7.97
CA TYR A 52 10.35 13.20 7.90
C TYR A 52 8.97 13.39 7.26
N THR A 53 8.27 12.29 6.91
CA THR A 53 6.97 12.33 6.24
C THR A 53 5.97 11.50 7.03
N HIS A 54 4.76 12.03 7.24
CA HIS A 54 3.68 11.27 7.86
C HIS A 54 2.93 10.50 6.75
N PRO A 55 3.09 9.17 6.61
CA PRO A 55 2.39 8.43 5.56
C PRO A 55 0.87 8.47 5.73
N ASP A 56 0.40 8.55 6.99
CA ASP A 56 -1.03 8.52 7.32
C ASP A 56 -1.81 9.77 6.85
N THR A 57 -1.11 10.84 6.45
CA THR A 57 -1.73 12.09 5.96
C THR A 57 -1.81 12.18 4.43
N LEU A 58 -1.36 11.15 3.71
CA LEU A 58 -1.41 11.04 2.24
C LEU A 58 -2.58 10.14 1.82
#